data_AF-A0A6P5H8S8-F1
#
_entry.id   AF-A0A6P5H8S8-F1
#
_cell.length_a   1.000
_cell.length_b   1.000
_cell.length_c   1.000
_cell.angle_alpha   90.00
_cell.angle_beta   90.00
_cell.angle_gamma   90.00
#
_symmetry.space_group_name_H-M   'P 1'
#
loop_
_entity.id
_entity.type
_entity.pdbx_description
1 polymer ?
#
loop_
_entity_poly.entity_id
_entity_poly.type
_entity_poly.pdbx_seq_one_letter_code
_entity_poly.pdbx_strand_id
1 'polypeptide(L)'
;MAGGDLQTPLRPKRKKVLVDYLVQFRWIVVIFVVLPISSLMYFSLYLGDVRSAWKSDKRRQKEHDENVQKVVKRLKQRDPKKDGLVCTARKPWIAVGMRNVDYKRARHFEVDLSAFRNILEIDKERMIAKVEPLVNMGQITRATVPMNLALAVVAELDDLTVGGLINGYGIEGSSHIYGLFSDTVVAMEVVLADGRVVRATKDNEYSDLFYGLPWSQGTLGFLVSAEIKLIPIKEYMRLTYTPVKGNLQDVAQAYCDSFAPRDGDPSKIPDFVEGMVYSPTEGVMMTGVYASKEEAKKKGNVINSVGWWFKPWFYQHAQKALKKGEFVEYIPTREYYHRHTRCLYWEGKLILPFADQCWFRWLLGWLMPPKVSLLKATQGEAVRNYYHDMHVIQDMLVPLYKVGDALEWVHKEMEVYPLWLCPHRLFKLPIKTMVYPEPGFEHHHRQGDTNYAQMFTDVGVYYAPGPVLRGEEYNGAEAVRKMEEWLIENHGFQPQYAVSELKEKDFWRMFDASHYERCRRKYGAVGTFMSVYYKSKKGRKTEKEVQEAEAAILEPAYAEEA
;
A
#
# COMPACT_ATOMS: atom_id res chain seq x y z
N MET A 1 -42.15 23.52 15.57
CA MET A 1 -41.29 24.37 16.45
C MET A 1 -40.51 23.44 17.37
N ALA A 2 -39.28 23.84 17.73
CA ALA A 2 -38.12 23.03 18.15
C ALA A 2 -37.30 22.53 16.94
N GLY A 3 -36.41 23.30 16.32
CA GLY A 3 -35.64 24.42 16.88
C GLY A 3 -34.43 23.88 17.64
N GLY A 4 -33.40 23.51 16.90
CA GLY A 4 -32.14 22.97 17.41
C GLY A 4 -31.12 22.99 16.28
N ASP A 5 -30.63 24.20 15.97
CA ASP A 5 -29.38 24.39 15.26
C ASP A 5 -28.29 23.53 15.92
N LEU A 6 -27.94 22.40 15.31
CA LEU A 6 -26.64 21.76 15.53
C LEU A 6 -25.60 22.62 14.82
N GLN A 7 -25.40 23.86 15.28
CA GLN A 7 -24.17 24.58 15.04
C GLN A 7 -23.09 23.84 15.82
N THR A 8 -22.46 22.88 15.17
CA THR A 8 -21.14 22.41 15.59
C THR A 8 -20.30 23.66 15.85
N PRO A 9 -19.68 23.83 17.04
CA PRO A 9 -18.91 25.03 17.32
C PRO A 9 -17.90 25.24 16.19
N LEU A 10 -18.03 26.37 15.49
CA LEU A 10 -17.16 26.73 14.38
C LEU A 10 -15.73 26.73 14.90
N ARG A 11 -14.92 25.78 14.42
CA ARG A 11 -13.49 25.76 14.74
C ARG A 11 -12.90 27.12 14.36
N PRO A 12 -12.00 27.69 15.18
CA PRO A 12 -11.39 28.98 14.87
C PRO A 12 -10.70 28.92 13.50
N LYS A 13 -10.71 30.04 12.78
CA LYS A 13 -10.01 30.14 11.50
C LYS A 13 -8.51 30.20 11.72
N ARG A 14 -7.77 29.39 10.97
CA ARG A 14 -6.30 29.38 11.01
C ARG A 14 -5.76 30.60 10.26
N LYS A 15 -4.75 31.27 10.83
CA LYS A 15 -4.01 32.32 10.12
C LYS A 15 -3.17 31.71 9.00
N LYS A 16 -3.29 32.24 7.77
CA LYS A 16 -2.45 31.82 6.64
C LYS A 16 -1.01 32.27 6.85
N VAL A 17 -0.07 31.38 6.57
CA VAL A 17 1.38 31.67 6.57
C VAL A 17 1.95 31.56 5.17
N LEU A 18 3.20 31.98 4.96
CA LEU A 18 3.87 31.95 3.65
C LEU A 18 3.77 30.56 2.97
N VAL A 19 3.87 29.49 3.76
CA VAL A 19 3.81 28.11 3.27
C VAL A 19 2.46 27.79 2.61
N ASP A 20 1.35 28.34 3.08
CA ASP A 20 0.04 28.15 2.46
C ASP A 20 0.03 28.66 1.01
N TYR A 21 0.69 29.80 0.75
CA TYR A 21 0.83 30.35 -0.61
C TYR A 21 1.79 29.52 -1.46
N LEU A 22 2.90 29.04 -0.90
CA LEU A 22 3.84 28.18 -1.63
C LEU A 22 3.16 26.88 -2.09
N VAL A 23 2.31 26.30 -1.25
CA VAL A 23 1.52 25.11 -1.59
C VAL A 23 0.48 25.44 -2.67
N GLN A 24 -0.20 26.58 -2.57
CA GLN A 24 -1.18 27.03 -3.56
C GLN A 24 -0.59 27.17 -4.98
N PHE A 25 0.65 27.69 -5.11
CA PHE A 25 1.32 27.88 -6.41
C PHE A 25 2.21 26.70 -6.83
N ARG A 26 2.23 25.63 -6.05
CA ARG A 26 3.10 24.47 -6.27
C ARG A 26 2.88 23.80 -7.64
N TRP A 27 1.66 23.87 -8.16
CA TRP A 27 1.31 23.33 -9.47
C TRP A 27 2.23 23.83 -10.59
N ILE A 28 2.80 25.04 -10.47
CA ILE A 28 3.73 25.61 -11.46
C ILE A 28 4.97 24.72 -11.58
N VAL A 29 5.62 24.42 -10.45
CA VAL A 29 6.79 23.52 -10.41
C VAL A 29 6.40 22.12 -10.89
N VAL A 30 5.19 21.67 -10.54
CA VAL A 30 4.73 20.35 -10.96
C VAL A 30 4.59 20.26 -12.48
N ILE A 31 3.97 21.25 -13.13
CA ILE A 31 3.76 21.25 -14.58
C ILE A 31 5.07 21.42 -15.36
N PHE A 32 5.90 22.40 -14.98
CA PHE A 32 7.05 22.78 -15.79
C PHE A 32 8.33 21.99 -15.46
N VAL A 33 8.39 21.32 -14.31
CA VAL A 33 9.58 20.57 -13.88
C VAL A 33 9.23 19.11 -13.59
N VAL A 34 8.29 18.85 -12.68
CA VAL A 34 8.06 17.48 -12.20
C VAL A 34 7.48 16.59 -13.30
N LEU A 35 6.45 17.03 -14.01
CA LEU A 35 5.78 16.21 -15.03
C LEU A 35 6.69 15.85 -16.22
N PRO A 36 7.43 16.80 -16.85
CA PRO A 36 8.35 16.46 -17.93
C PRO A 36 9.45 15.49 -17.51
N ILE A 37 10.09 15.73 -16.35
CA ILE A 37 11.14 14.85 -15.83
C ILE A 37 10.56 13.49 -15.45
N SER A 38 9.37 13.44 -14.85
CA SER A 38 8.68 12.19 -14.53
C SER A 38 8.44 11.36 -15.79
N SER A 39 7.92 11.97 -16.86
CA SER A 39 7.70 11.32 -18.15
C SER A 39 9.00 10.74 -18.73
N LEU A 40 10.09 11.51 -18.71
CA LEU A 40 11.42 11.04 -19.13
C LEU A 40 11.93 9.87 -18.27
N MET A 41 11.72 9.93 -16.95
CA MET A 41 12.10 8.86 -16.03
C MET A 41 11.30 7.58 -16.32
N TYR A 42 9.97 7.68 -16.47
CA TYR A 42 9.13 6.52 -16.81
C TYR A 42 9.52 5.93 -18.17
N PHE A 43 9.80 6.76 -19.17
CA PHE A 43 10.28 6.30 -20.46
C PHE A 43 11.63 5.58 -20.37
N SER A 44 12.59 6.13 -19.60
CA SER A 44 13.89 5.50 -19.35
C SER A 44 13.76 4.15 -18.64
N LEU A 45 12.90 4.09 -17.60
CA LEU A 45 12.60 2.84 -16.90
C LEU A 45 11.98 1.80 -17.84
N TYR A 46 11.00 2.20 -18.64
CA TYR A 46 10.37 1.36 -19.64
C TYR A 46 11.40 0.78 -20.64
N LEU A 47 12.32 1.62 -21.14
CA LEU A 47 13.40 1.14 -22.01
C LEU A 47 14.31 0.14 -21.30
N GLY A 48 14.60 0.35 -20.01
CA GLY A 48 15.33 -0.60 -19.18
C GLY A 48 14.62 -1.94 -19.07
N ASP A 49 13.31 -1.92 -18.81
CA ASP A 49 12.48 -3.12 -18.69
C ASP A 49 12.41 -3.90 -20.00
N VAL A 50 12.25 -3.21 -21.14
CA VAL A 50 12.28 -3.82 -22.49
C VAL A 50 13.63 -4.46 -22.77
N ARG A 51 14.73 -3.78 -22.46
CA ARG A 51 16.09 -4.34 -22.61
C ARG A 51 16.31 -5.56 -21.72
N SER A 52 15.77 -5.55 -20.49
CA SER A 52 15.82 -6.71 -19.59
C SER A 52 15.01 -7.88 -20.17
N ALA A 53 13.82 -7.61 -20.71
CA ALA A 53 12.95 -8.64 -21.32
C ALA A 53 13.57 -9.30 -22.56
N TRP A 54 14.52 -8.66 -23.26
CA TRP A 54 15.27 -9.27 -24.35
C TRP A 54 16.33 -10.27 -23.90
N LYS A 55 16.68 -10.30 -22.60
CA LYS A 55 17.63 -11.26 -22.05
C LYS A 55 16.90 -12.57 -21.77
N SER A 56 17.55 -13.70 -22.08
CA SER A 56 17.08 -15.01 -21.64
C SER A 56 17.03 -15.11 -20.11
N ASP A 57 16.14 -15.93 -19.57
CA ASP A 57 16.00 -16.19 -18.13
C ASP A 57 17.33 -16.59 -17.48
N LYS A 58 18.10 -17.47 -18.13
CA LYS A 58 19.45 -17.87 -17.68
C LYS A 58 20.40 -16.68 -17.47
N ARG A 59 20.34 -15.68 -18.35
CA ARG A 59 21.17 -14.48 -18.26
C ARG A 59 20.71 -13.59 -17.12
N ARG A 60 19.40 -13.41 -16.93
CA ARG A 60 18.84 -12.63 -15.81
C ARG A 60 19.15 -13.29 -14.47
N GLN A 61 19.05 -14.62 -14.39
CA GLN A 61 19.43 -15.38 -13.20
C GLN A 61 20.93 -15.24 -12.90
N LYS A 62 21.81 -15.31 -13.90
CA LYS A 62 23.25 -15.08 -13.69
C LYS A 62 23.53 -13.66 -13.16
N GLU A 63 22.92 -12.63 -13.75
CA GLU A 63 23.06 -11.24 -13.29
C GLU A 63 22.54 -11.06 -11.86
N HIS A 64 21.44 -11.73 -11.52
CA HIS A 64 20.90 -11.79 -10.17
C HIS A 64 21.91 -12.39 -9.18
N ASP A 65 22.46 -13.57 -9.47
CA ASP A 65 23.43 -14.25 -8.60
C ASP A 65 24.68 -13.38 -8.37
N GLU A 66 25.19 -12.74 -9.43
CA GLU A 66 26.30 -11.79 -9.34
C GLU A 66 25.97 -10.58 -8.44
N ASN A 67 24.73 -10.07 -8.51
CA ASN A 67 24.29 -8.96 -7.66
C ASN A 67 24.11 -9.39 -6.20
N VAL A 68 23.61 -10.59 -5.94
CA VAL A 68 23.53 -11.17 -4.58
C VAL A 68 24.94 -11.25 -3.97
N GLN A 69 25.94 -11.72 -4.73
CA GLN A 69 27.32 -11.77 -4.23
C GLN A 69 27.89 -10.37 -3.93
N LYS A 70 27.54 -9.34 -4.71
CA LYS A 70 27.93 -7.96 -4.40
C LYS A 70 27.32 -7.47 -3.09
N VAL A 71 26.05 -7.79 -2.83
CA VAL A 71 25.36 -7.46 -1.58
C VAL A 71 26.04 -8.15 -0.39
N VAL A 72 26.29 -9.46 -0.49
CA VAL A 72 26.96 -10.24 0.55
C VAL A 72 28.36 -9.68 0.83
N LYS A 73 29.15 -9.43 -0.22
CA LYS A 73 30.49 -8.85 -0.10
C LYS A 73 30.45 -7.48 0.57
N ARG A 74 29.50 -6.62 0.17
CA ARG A 74 29.33 -5.30 0.78
C ARG A 74 28.95 -5.42 2.25
N LEU A 75 27.98 -6.27 2.60
CA LEU A 75 27.54 -6.45 3.98
C LEU A 75 28.67 -6.94 4.89
N LYS A 76 29.50 -7.87 4.42
CA LYS A 76 30.67 -8.38 5.17
C LYS A 76 31.77 -7.35 5.41
N GLN A 77 31.79 -6.22 4.69
CA GLN A 77 32.74 -5.13 4.93
C GLN A 77 32.36 -4.27 6.14
N ARG A 78 31.15 -4.43 6.69
CA ARG A 78 30.69 -3.64 7.82
C ARG A 78 31.52 -3.95 9.07
N ASP A 79 32.02 -2.90 9.71
CA ASP A 79 32.51 -2.93 11.09
C ASP A 79 31.40 -2.41 12.03
N PRO A 80 30.74 -3.26 12.83
CA PRO A 80 29.66 -2.83 13.72
C PRO A 80 30.08 -1.73 14.71
N LYS A 81 31.36 -1.64 15.07
CA LYS A 81 31.87 -0.62 15.99
C LYS A 81 32.01 0.75 15.32
N LYS A 82 32.10 0.81 13.99
CA LYS A 82 32.37 2.04 13.22
C LYS A 82 31.23 2.47 12.30
N ASP A 83 30.49 1.53 11.74
CA ASP A 83 29.62 1.80 10.59
C ASP A 83 28.13 1.92 10.94
N GLY A 84 27.75 1.65 12.19
CA GLY A 84 26.37 1.77 12.67
C GLY A 84 25.40 0.78 12.02
N LEU A 85 24.09 1.08 12.03
CA LEU A 85 23.05 0.17 11.55
C LEU A 85 23.02 0.02 10.02
N VAL A 86 22.74 -1.18 9.54
CA VAL A 86 22.60 -1.53 8.13
C VAL A 86 21.29 -1.02 7.55
N CYS A 87 21.37 -0.46 6.35
CA CYS A 87 20.19 -0.10 5.57
C CYS A 87 20.43 -0.17 4.06
N THR A 88 19.36 -0.07 3.29
CA THR A 88 19.46 0.03 1.83
C THR A 88 20.04 1.38 1.42
N ALA A 89 20.79 1.48 0.32
CA ALA A 89 21.26 2.76 -0.25
C ALA A 89 20.13 3.60 -0.88
N ARG A 90 18.87 3.12 -0.79
CA ARG A 90 17.69 3.78 -1.34
C ARG A 90 17.44 5.11 -0.62
N LYS A 91 17.54 6.22 -1.34
CA LYS A 91 17.30 7.56 -0.80
C LYS A 91 15.85 7.72 -0.29
N PRO A 92 15.61 8.47 0.81
CA PRO A 92 14.30 8.57 1.46
C PRO A 92 13.14 9.01 0.54
N TRP A 93 13.42 9.91 -0.42
CA TRP A 93 12.42 10.40 -1.36
C TRP A 93 11.99 9.35 -2.40
N ILE A 94 12.73 8.25 -2.60
CA ILE A 94 12.37 7.20 -3.56
C ILE A 94 11.27 6.27 -3.01
N ALA A 95 11.06 6.23 -1.69
CA ALA A 95 9.93 5.49 -1.11
C ALA A 95 8.60 6.21 -1.43
N VAL A 96 7.57 5.45 -1.82
CA VAL A 96 6.23 6.00 -2.14
C VAL A 96 5.55 6.53 -0.88
N GLY A 97 5.64 5.82 0.25
CA GLY A 97 5.06 6.24 1.52
C GLY A 97 5.59 7.58 2.05
N MET A 98 4.83 8.24 2.90
CA MET A 98 5.16 9.54 3.50
C MET A 98 6.23 9.49 4.60
N ARG A 99 6.80 8.31 4.89
CA ARG A 99 7.80 8.13 5.96
C ARG A 99 9.06 8.98 5.75
N ASN A 100 9.50 9.60 6.84
CA ASN A 100 10.81 10.21 6.95
C ASN A 100 11.83 9.11 7.31
N VAL A 101 12.71 8.78 6.36
CA VAL A 101 13.77 7.76 6.56
C VAL A 101 14.99 8.41 7.23
N ASP A 102 14.75 9.20 8.29
CA ASP A 102 15.76 10.07 8.90
C ASP A 102 16.77 9.33 9.78
N TYR A 103 16.57 8.04 10.06
CA TYR A 103 17.59 7.22 10.75
C TYR A 103 18.89 7.07 9.96
N LYS A 104 18.84 7.29 8.63
CA LYS A 104 20.02 7.37 7.77
C LYS A 104 20.79 8.68 7.94
N ARG A 105 20.42 9.55 8.87
CA ARG A 105 21.21 10.73 9.24
C ARG A 105 22.21 10.44 10.35
N ALA A 106 21.90 9.45 11.20
CA ALA A 106 22.86 8.88 12.14
C ALA A 106 23.85 7.97 11.39
N ARG A 107 24.85 7.46 12.10
CA ARG A 107 25.82 6.51 11.55
C ARG A 107 25.12 5.27 11.00
N HIS A 108 25.36 4.95 9.74
CA HIS A 108 24.70 3.83 9.07
C HIS A 108 25.55 3.26 7.94
N PHE A 109 25.29 1.99 7.62
CA PHE A 109 25.98 1.27 6.56
C PHE A 109 25.03 0.98 5.40
N GLU A 110 25.26 1.67 4.28
CA GLU A 110 24.43 1.51 3.08
C GLU A 110 24.86 0.29 2.24
N VAL A 111 23.85 -0.50 1.85
CA VAL A 111 23.95 -1.60 0.88
C VAL A 111 23.05 -1.30 -0.31
N ASP A 112 23.62 -1.24 -1.51
CA ASP A 112 22.87 -0.95 -2.72
C ASP A 112 22.12 -2.18 -3.24
N LEU A 113 20.81 -2.03 -3.43
CA LEU A 113 19.91 -3.01 -4.03
C LEU A 113 19.29 -2.52 -5.34
N SER A 114 19.75 -1.40 -5.90
CA SER A 114 19.15 -0.73 -7.06
C SER A 114 19.10 -1.59 -8.33
N ALA A 115 19.98 -2.60 -8.43
CA ALA A 115 20.08 -3.52 -9.56
C ALA A 115 18.99 -4.61 -9.59
N PHE A 116 18.30 -4.86 -8.47
CA PHE A 116 17.35 -5.97 -8.30
C PHE A 116 15.97 -5.65 -8.90
N ARG A 117 15.90 -5.45 -10.23
CA ARG A 117 14.72 -4.96 -10.99
C ARG A 117 14.22 -5.91 -12.08
N ASN A 118 14.70 -7.15 -12.12
CA ASN A 118 14.39 -8.10 -13.17
C ASN A 118 13.24 -9.03 -12.77
N ILE A 119 12.36 -9.28 -13.74
CA ILE A 119 11.56 -10.50 -13.73
C ILE A 119 12.51 -11.63 -14.12
N LEU A 120 12.74 -12.61 -13.25
CA LEU A 120 13.71 -13.68 -13.49
C LEU A 120 13.11 -14.79 -14.35
N GLU A 121 11.86 -15.17 -14.04
CA GLU A 121 11.16 -16.28 -14.69
C GLU A 121 9.64 -16.11 -14.56
N ILE A 122 8.89 -16.51 -15.59
CA ILE A 122 7.43 -16.67 -15.54
C ILE A 122 7.12 -18.11 -15.91
N ASP A 123 6.87 -18.94 -14.90
CA ASP A 123 6.58 -20.36 -15.06
C ASP A 123 5.06 -20.57 -15.19
N LYS A 124 4.63 -20.98 -16.39
CA LYS A 124 3.21 -21.23 -16.72
C LYS A 124 2.71 -22.59 -16.27
N GLU A 125 3.61 -23.53 -15.98
CA GLU A 125 3.24 -24.86 -15.52
C GLU A 125 3.05 -24.85 -14.00
N ARG A 126 4.01 -24.27 -13.27
CA ARG A 126 3.92 -24.08 -11.82
C ARG A 126 3.04 -22.91 -11.41
N MET A 127 2.66 -22.04 -12.35
CA MET A 127 1.89 -20.81 -12.13
C MET A 127 2.60 -19.90 -11.10
N ILE A 128 3.89 -19.65 -11.32
CA ILE A 128 4.74 -18.85 -10.43
C ILE A 128 5.53 -17.82 -11.23
N ALA A 129 5.57 -16.59 -10.73
CA ALA A 129 6.52 -15.58 -11.18
C ALA A 129 7.68 -15.48 -10.18
N LYS A 130 8.91 -15.69 -10.65
CA LYS A 130 10.13 -15.39 -9.87
C LYS A 130 10.62 -14.00 -10.24
N VAL A 131 10.68 -13.11 -9.26
CA VAL A 131 10.95 -11.68 -9.48
C VAL A 131 11.90 -11.12 -8.44
N GLU A 132 12.65 -10.09 -8.83
CA GLU A 132 13.46 -9.30 -7.92
C GLU A 132 12.62 -8.22 -7.18
N PRO A 133 13.00 -7.79 -5.96
CA PRO A 133 12.20 -6.93 -5.08
C PRO A 133 11.82 -5.56 -5.64
N LEU A 134 12.57 -5.01 -6.61
CA LEU A 134 12.25 -3.71 -7.22
C LEU A 134 11.47 -3.82 -8.54
N VAL A 135 11.07 -5.03 -8.94
CA VAL A 135 10.03 -5.19 -9.97
C VAL A 135 8.76 -4.53 -9.46
N ASN A 136 8.16 -3.66 -10.27
CA ASN A 136 6.95 -2.93 -9.92
C ASN A 136 5.69 -3.52 -10.59
N MET A 137 4.51 -3.14 -10.09
CA MET A 137 3.23 -3.65 -10.60
C MET A 137 3.04 -3.31 -12.08
N GLY A 138 3.49 -2.13 -12.53
CA GLY A 138 3.43 -1.73 -13.93
C GLY A 138 4.25 -2.62 -14.86
N GLN A 139 5.43 -3.06 -14.42
CA GLN A 139 6.35 -3.95 -15.13
C GLN A 139 5.82 -5.39 -15.16
N ILE A 140 5.45 -5.96 -14.01
CA ILE A 140 5.00 -7.37 -13.96
C ILE A 140 3.71 -7.58 -14.75
N THR A 141 2.72 -6.70 -14.61
CA THR A 141 1.45 -6.80 -15.35
C THR A 141 1.61 -6.61 -16.86
N ARG A 142 2.60 -5.81 -17.30
CA ARG A 142 2.91 -5.66 -18.73
C ARG A 142 3.46 -6.95 -19.32
N ALA A 143 4.20 -7.73 -18.54
CA ALA A 143 4.73 -9.02 -18.96
C ALA A 143 3.65 -10.13 -18.90
N THR A 144 2.87 -10.19 -17.83
CA THR A 144 1.98 -11.33 -17.55
C THR A 144 0.60 -11.21 -18.19
N VAL A 145 -0.01 -10.02 -18.23
CA VAL A 145 -1.40 -9.85 -18.73
C VAL A 145 -1.56 -10.29 -20.19
N PRO A 146 -0.62 -9.98 -21.12
CA PRO A 146 -0.70 -10.50 -22.49
C PRO A 146 -0.65 -12.03 -22.60
N MET A 147 -0.20 -12.72 -21.54
CA MET A 147 -0.20 -14.18 -21.45
C MET A 147 -1.47 -14.74 -20.80
N ASN A 148 -2.48 -13.90 -20.54
CA ASN A 148 -3.67 -14.23 -19.74
C ASN A 148 -3.33 -14.71 -18.32
N LEU A 149 -2.28 -14.12 -17.74
CA LEU A 149 -1.82 -14.37 -16.37
C LEU A 149 -1.72 -13.07 -15.58
N ALA A 150 -1.92 -13.12 -14.27
CA ALA A 150 -1.61 -12.03 -13.35
C ALA A 150 -1.10 -12.59 -12.02
N LEU A 151 -0.45 -11.75 -11.21
CA LEU A 151 -0.29 -12.08 -9.79
C LEU A 151 -1.69 -12.20 -9.16
N ALA A 152 -1.84 -13.07 -8.16
CA ALA A 152 -3.13 -13.26 -7.50
C ALA A 152 -3.66 -11.97 -6.84
N VAL A 153 -2.76 -11.13 -6.34
CA VAL A 153 -3.02 -9.77 -5.84
C VAL A 153 -2.14 -8.80 -6.63
N VAL A 154 -2.76 -7.80 -7.27
CA VAL A 154 -2.06 -6.76 -8.05
C VAL A 154 -2.43 -5.41 -7.45
N ALA A 155 -1.49 -4.76 -6.78
CA ALA A 155 -1.71 -3.39 -6.31
C ALA A 155 -1.84 -2.42 -7.50
N GLU A 156 -2.67 -1.41 -7.30
CA GLU A 156 -3.28 -0.51 -8.27
C GLU A 156 -2.41 0.64 -8.78
N LEU A 157 -1.27 0.88 -8.12
CA LEU A 157 -0.28 1.88 -8.50
C LEU A 157 0.92 1.23 -9.20
N ASP A 158 1.20 1.67 -10.44
CA ASP A 158 2.29 1.16 -11.29
C ASP A 158 3.66 1.11 -10.56
N ASP A 159 3.97 2.11 -9.73
CA ASP A 159 5.27 2.30 -9.07
C ASP A 159 5.46 1.46 -7.79
N LEU A 160 4.42 0.74 -7.32
CA LEU A 160 4.55 -0.13 -6.14
C LEU A 160 5.39 -1.36 -6.48
N THR A 161 6.39 -1.63 -5.63
CA THR A 161 7.39 -2.69 -5.84
C THR A 161 7.06 -3.93 -5.04
N VAL A 162 7.33 -5.12 -5.60
CA VAL A 162 7.15 -6.42 -4.95
C VAL A 162 7.71 -6.46 -3.53
N GLY A 163 8.96 -6.03 -3.33
CA GLY A 163 9.58 -6.08 -2.01
C GLY A 163 8.95 -5.12 -1.01
N GLY A 164 8.33 -4.03 -1.47
CA GLY A 164 7.57 -3.11 -0.64
C GLY A 164 6.24 -3.71 -0.17
N LEU A 165 5.54 -4.39 -1.08
CA LEU A 165 4.27 -5.06 -0.78
C LEU A 165 4.46 -6.26 0.16
N ILE A 166 5.55 -7.01 -0.01
CA ILE A 166 5.90 -8.12 0.90
C ILE A 166 6.28 -7.59 2.28
N ASN A 167 7.25 -6.68 2.37
CA ASN A 167 7.78 -6.25 3.66
C ASN A 167 6.88 -5.29 4.43
N GLY A 168 5.93 -4.63 3.75
CA GLY A 168 5.10 -3.60 4.34
C GLY A 168 3.66 -4.03 4.45
N TYR A 169 2.91 -3.76 3.39
CA TYR A 169 1.51 -4.07 3.27
C TYR A 169 1.17 -4.03 1.78
N GLY A 170 0.23 -4.86 1.34
CA GLY A 170 -0.23 -4.87 -0.04
C GLY A 170 -1.53 -5.64 -0.15
N ILE A 171 -2.56 -4.97 -0.65
CA ILE A 171 -3.86 -5.55 -1.01
C ILE A 171 -4.31 -4.89 -2.31
N GLU A 172 -5.37 -5.43 -2.91
CA GLU A 172 -6.19 -4.74 -3.90
C GLU A 172 -7.52 -5.51 -4.04
N GLY A 173 -8.40 -5.16 -4.98
CA GLY A 173 -9.75 -5.71 -5.06
C GLY A 173 -9.90 -7.24 -5.12
N SER A 174 -8.86 -8.03 -5.39
CA SER A 174 -8.92 -9.51 -5.30
C SER A 174 -8.53 -10.08 -3.92
N SER A 175 -8.12 -9.22 -2.98
CA SER A 175 -7.63 -9.60 -1.66
C SER A 175 -8.71 -10.20 -0.74
N HIS A 176 -9.99 -9.98 -1.00
CA HIS A 176 -11.08 -10.70 -0.32
C HIS A 176 -11.05 -12.20 -0.62
N ILE A 177 -10.45 -12.60 -1.75
CA ILE A 177 -10.23 -14.01 -2.10
C ILE A 177 -8.85 -14.46 -1.59
N TYR A 178 -7.80 -13.73 -1.98
CA TYR A 178 -6.40 -14.19 -1.85
C TYR A 178 -5.65 -13.66 -0.64
N GLY A 179 -6.27 -12.80 0.18
CA GLY A 179 -5.64 -12.17 1.35
C GLY A 179 -4.65 -11.08 0.98
N LEU A 180 -3.60 -10.95 1.79
CA LEU A 180 -2.53 -9.99 1.57
C LEU A 180 -1.63 -10.43 0.40
N PHE A 181 -0.93 -9.49 -0.21
CA PHE A 181 0.08 -9.78 -1.24
C PHE A 181 1.11 -10.81 -0.73
N SER A 182 1.51 -10.71 0.55
CA SER A 182 2.42 -11.67 1.19
C SER A 182 1.87 -13.11 1.26
N ASP A 183 0.55 -13.29 1.33
CA ASP A 183 -0.08 -14.62 1.38
C ASP A 183 -0.01 -15.35 0.03
N THR A 184 0.28 -14.61 -1.04
CA THR A 184 0.46 -15.14 -2.40
C THR A 184 1.91 -15.54 -2.68
N VAL A 185 2.85 -15.22 -1.79
CA VAL A 185 4.27 -15.58 -1.90
C VAL A 185 4.46 -17.05 -1.54
N VAL A 186 5.29 -17.76 -2.29
CA VAL A 186 5.60 -19.19 -2.03
C VAL A 186 7.03 -19.40 -1.57
N ALA A 187 7.95 -18.53 -1.95
CA ALA A 187 9.33 -18.55 -1.49
C ALA A 187 9.95 -17.15 -1.52
N MET A 188 10.88 -16.90 -0.62
CA MET A 188 11.67 -15.68 -0.55
C MET A 188 13.15 -16.02 -0.42
N GLU A 189 13.99 -15.33 -1.18
CA GLU A 189 15.43 -15.38 -1.00
C GLU A 189 15.91 -14.13 -0.27
N VAL A 190 16.69 -14.33 0.78
CA VAL A 190 17.02 -13.30 1.77
C VAL A 190 18.49 -13.35 2.10
N VAL A 191 19.16 -12.20 2.05
CA VAL A 191 20.49 -12.02 2.63
C VAL A 191 20.32 -11.61 4.10
N LEU A 192 20.73 -12.50 5.01
CA LEU A 192 20.67 -12.31 6.45
C LEU A 192 21.74 -11.33 6.95
N ALA A 193 21.65 -10.93 8.22
CA ALA A 193 22.58 -10.01 8.87
C ALA A 193 24.05 -10.46 8.81
N ASP A 194 24.29 -11.77 8.88
CA ASP A 194 25.62 -12.39 8.82
C ASP A 194 26.12 -12.62 7.37
N GLY A 195 25.34 -12.22 6.37
CA GLY A 195 25.65 -12.39 4.95
C GLY A 195 25.38 -13.77 4.39
N ARG A 196 24.75 -14.69 5.13
CA ARG A 196 24.19 -15.92 4.54
C ARG A 196 23.02 -15.57 3.62
N VAL A 197 22.93 -16.30 2.50
CA VAL A 197 21.79 -16.25 1.60
C VAL A 197 20.93 -17.48 1.90
N VAL A 198 19.66 -17.26 2.23
CA VAL A 198 18.73 -18.32 2.58
C VAL A 198 17.48 -18.26 1.71
N ARG A 199 16.90 -19.41 1.42
CA ARG A 199 15.59 -19.52 0.79
C ARG A 199 14.57 -19.91 1.85
N ALA A 200 13.64 -19.01 2.14
CA ALA A 200 12.58 -19.22 3.11
C ALA A 200 11.29 -19.67 2.41
N THR A 201 10.71 -20.79 2.85
CA THR A 201 9.39 -21.28 2.45
C THR A 201 8.55 -21.60 3.67
N LYS A 202 7.25 -21.83 3.49
CA LYS A 202 6.33 -22.19 4.58
C LYS A 202 6.70 -23.49 5.32
N ASP A 203 7.50 -24.36 4.71
CA ASP A 203 7.67 -25.77 5.08
C ASP A 203 9.14 -26.22 5.26
N ASN A 204 10.10 -25.28 5.26
CA ASN A 204 11.51 -25.59 5.51
C ASN A 204 12.02 -25.00 6.85
N GLU A 205 13.31 -25.17 7.13
CA GLU A 205 13.98 -24.70 8.35
C GLU A 205 13.94 -23.17 8.57
N TYR A 206 13.57 -22.41 7.54
CA TYR A 206 13.39 -20.96 7.55
C TYR A 206 11.91 -20.53 7.52
N SER A 207 10.99 -21.44 7.85
CA SER A 207 9.55 -21.16 7.91
C SER A 207 9.19 -20.02 8.87
N ASP A 208 9.87 -19.91 10.01
CA ASP A 208 9.71 -18.77 10.91
C ASP A 208 10.09 -17.44 10.25
N LEU A 209 11.16 -17.38 9.46
CA LEU A 209 11.53 -16.20 8.67
C LEU A 209 10.50 -15.91 7.58
N PHE A 210 9.99 -16.94 6.91
CA PHE A 210 8.94 -16.81 5.89
C PHE A 210 7.71 -16.09 6.44
N TYR A 211 7.24 -16.49 7.62
CA TYR A 211 6.13 -15.83 8.31
C TYR A 211 6.51 -14.52 9.03
N GLY A 212 7.80 -14.31 9.34
CA GLY A 212 8.28 -13.12 10.03
C GLY A 212 8.62 -11.92 9.13
N LEU A 213 8.91 -12.15 7.84
CA LEU A 213 9.27 -11.11 6.88
C LEU A 213 8.14 -10.13 6.53
N PRO A 214 6.89 -10.58 6.30
CA PRO A 214 5.78 -9.68 6.12
C PRO A 214 5.66 -8.71 7.29
N TRP A 215 5.32 -7.45 7.00
CA TRP A 215 5.25 -6.38 8.02
C TRP A 215 6.56 -6.11 8.77
N SER A 216 7.71 -6.61 8.31
CA SER A 216 9.00 -6.33 8.98
C SER A 216 9.67 -5.05 8.49
N GLN A 217 9.20 -4.43 7.40
CA GLN A 217 9.84 -3.31 6.73
C GLN A 217 11.30 -3.58 6.32
N GLY A 218 11.64 -4.84 6.01
CA GLY A 218 13.00 -5.26 5.65
C GLY A 218 13.97 -5.05 6.81
N THR A 219 13.56 -5.40 8.02
CA THR A 219 14.40 -5.32 9.24
C THR A 219 14.93 -6.67 9.70
N LEU A 220 14.55 -7.75 9.03
CA LEU A 220 15.06 -9.11 9.30
C LEU A 220 16.16 -9.54 8.31
N GLY A 221 16.31 -8.83 7.19
CA GLY A 221 17.28 -9.12 6.14
C GLY A 221 16.95 -8.37 4.85
N PHE A 222 17.78 -8.55 3.82
CA PHE A 222 17.54 -8.02 2.49
C PHE A 222 16.87 -9.07 1.61
N LEU A 223 15.59 -8.86 1.30
CA LEU A 223 14.89 -9.62 0.26
C LEU A 223 15.56 -9.34 -1.10
N VAL A 224 15.99 -10.39 -1.81
CA VAL A 224 16.66 -10.29 -3.11
C VAL A 224 15.90 -10.97 -4.24
N SER A 225 15.08 -11.98 -3.95
CA SER A 225 14.11 -12.54 -4.90
C SER A 225 12.86 -13.07 -4.19
N ALA A 226 11.74 -13.16 -4.91
CA ALA A 226 10.51 -13.76 -4.43
C ALA A 226 9.86 -14.59 -5.55
N GLU A 227 9.29 -15.74 -5.18
CA GLU A 227 8.41 -16.56 -6.01
C GLU A 227 6.96 -16.28 -5.60
N ILE A 228 6.10 -15.87 -6.54
CA ILE A 228 4.74 -15.38 -6.27
C ILE A 228 3.74 -16.11 -7.17
N LYS A 229 2.59 -16.50 -6.61
CA LYS A 229 1.54 -17.19 -7.35
C LYS A 229 0.97 -16.35 -8.48
N LEU A 230 0.80 -16.99 -9.63
CA LEU A 230 0.06 -16.50 -10.77
C LEU A 230 -1.34 -17.11 -10.79
N ILE A 231 -2.30 -16.39 -11.34
CA ILE A 231 -3.65 -16.86 -11.64
C ILE A 231 -3.96 -16.66 -13.12
N PRO A 232 -4.80 -17.53 -13.71
CA PRO A 232 -5.36 -17.27 -15.03
C PRO A 232 -6.31 -16.07 -14.95
N ILE A 233 -6.28 -15.22 -15.97
CA ILE A 233 -7.15 -14.05 -16.11
C ILE A 233 -7.73 -13.98 -17.52
N LYS A 234 -8.71 -13.08 -17.73
CA LYS A 234 -9.22 -12.76 -19.08
C LYS A 234 -8.86 -11.33 -19.48
N GLU A 235 -9.08 -11.00 -20.75
CA GLU A 235 -8.63 -9.75 -21.36
C GLU A 235 -9.37 -8.51 -20.83
N TYR A 236 -10.59 -8.68 -20.31
CA TYR A 236 -11.42 -7.62 -19.76
C TYR A 236 -11.87 -7.92 -18.34
N MET A 237 -12.06 -6.84 -17.58
CA MET A 237 -12.82 -6.80 -16.34
C MET A 237 -14.23 -6.27 -16.66
N ARG A 238 -15.26 -7.11 -16.48
CA ARG A 238 -16.66 -6.67 -16.46
C ARG A 238 -16.91 -6.07 -15.08
N LEU A 239 -17.07 -4.75 -15.02
CA LEU A 239 -17.22 -4.00 -13.78
C LEU A 239 -18.65 -3.47 -13.66
N THR A 240 -19.30 -3.79 -12.54
CA THR A 240 -20.61 -3.25 -12.17
C THR A 240 -20.43 -2.12 -11.18
N TYR A 241 -21.08 -0.98 -11.39
CA TYR A 241 -21.09 0.15 -10.47
C TYR A 241 -22.46 0.28 -9.83
N THR A 242 -22.61 -0.08 -8.57
CA THR A 242 -23.88 -0.03 -7.84
C THR A 242 -23.89 1.20 -6.92
N PRO A 243 -24.71 2.23 -7.20
CA PRO A 243 -24.82 3.38 -6.32
C PRO A 243 -25.61 3.03 -5.05
N VAL A 244 -25.21 3.60 -3.93
CA VAL A 244 -25.84 3.43 -2.62
C VAL A 244 -26.16 4.79 -2.04
N LYS A 245 -27.36 4.94 -1.49
CA LYS A 245 -27.80 6.11 -0.73
C LYS A 245 -28.40 5.67 0.59
N GLY A 246 -27.95 6.27 1.68
CA GLY A 246 -28.36 5.90 3.05
C GLY A 246 -27.52 6.65 4.07
N ASN A 247 -27.52 6.24 5.33
CA ASN A 247 -26.48 6.67 6.28
C ASN A 247 -25.19 5.83 6.08
N LEU A 248 -24.13 6.13 6.84
CA LEU A 248 -22.84 5.43 6.71
C LEU A 248 -22.92 3.92 7.04
N GLN A 249 -23.84 3.52 7.93
CA GLN A 249 -24.09 2.11 8.24
C GLN A 249 -24.77 1.40 7.06
N ASP A 250 -25.73 2.05 6.40
CA ASP A 250 -26.36 1.53 5.18
C ASP A 250 -25.33 1.37 4.05
N VAL A 251 -24.42 2.34 3.91
CA VAL A 251 -23.31 2.29 2.94
C VAL A 251 -22.36 1.13 3.25
N ALA A 252 -21.98 0.95 4.52
CA ALA A 252 -21.14 -0.16 4.96
C ALA A 252 -21.82 -1.52 4.74
N GLN A 253 -23.12 -1.64 5.03
CA GLN A 253 -23.84 -2.89 4.82
C GLN A 253 -23.97 -3.23 3.33
N ALA A 254 -24.24 -2.24 2.47
CA ALA A 254 -24.27 -2.45 1.03
C ALA A 254 -22.90 -2.85 0.48
N TYR A 255 -21.82 -2.29 1.04
CA TYR A 255 -20.46 -2.72 0.74
C TYR A 255 -20.24 -4.20 1.12
N CYS A 256 -20.58 -4.62 2.34
CA CYS A 256 -20.50 -6.02 2.77
C CYS A 256 -21.31 -6.95 1.86
N ASP A 257 -22.55 -6.59 1.58
CA ASP A 257 -23.48 -7.41 0.76
C ASP A 257 -23.01 -7.54 -0.70
N SER A 258 -22.15 -6.63 -1.19
CA SER A 258 -21.65 -6.68 -2.57
C SER A 258 -20.66 -7.83 -2.85
N PHE A 259 -20.05 -8.42 -1.82
CA PHE A 259 -19.03 -9.46 -1.99
C PHE A 259 -19.06 -10.60 -0.97
N ALA A 260 -19.78 -10.43 0.14
CA ALA A 260 -19.96 -11.44 1.16
C ALA A 260 -21.45 -11.85 1.21
N PRO A 261 -21.95 -12.66 0.27
CA PRO A 261 -23.37 -12.99 0.17
C PRO A 261 -23.86 -13.70 1.45
N ARG A 262 -25.02 -13.27 1.96
CA ARG A 262 -25.56 -13.77 3.25
C ARG A 262 -25.98 -15.24 3.24
N ASP A 263 -26.29 -15.77 2.06
CA ASP A 263 -26.59 -17.19 1.86
C ASP A 263 -25.32 -18.04 1.69
N GLY A 264 -24.14 -17.42 1.68
CA GLY A 264 -22.86 -18.10 1.56
C GLY A 264 -22.57 -18.68 0.18
N ASP A 265 -23.36 -18.34 -0.85
CA ASP A 265 -23.18 -18.88 -2.21
C ASP A 265 -21.87 -18.39 -2.84
N PRO A 266 -20.87 -19.27 -3.06
CA PRO A 266 -19.57 -18.87 -3.59
C PRO A 266 -19.66 -18.33 -5.02
N SER A 267 -20.70 -18.67 -5.79
CA SER A 267 -20.87 -18.21 -7.17
C SER A 267 -21.21 -16.72 -7.28
N LYS A 268 -21.64 -16.11 -6.17
CA LYS A 268 -21.95 -14.68 -6.08
C LYS A 268 -20.75 -13.84 -5.64
N ILE A 269 -19.64 -14.48 -5.28
CA ILE A 269 -18.42 -13.77 -4.88
C ILE A 269 -17.72 -13.27 -6.15
N PRO A 270 -17.54 -11.94 -6.31
CA PRO A 270 -16.88 -11.39 -7.50
C PRO A 270 -15.36 -11.64 -7.47
N ASP A 271 -14.70 -11.55 -8.62
CA ASP A 271 -13.24 -11.65 -8.72
C ASP A 271 -12.55 -10.42 -8.08
N PHE A 272 -13.20 -9.25 -8.15
CA PHE A 272 -12.71 -7.98 -7.61
C PHE A 272 -13.79 -7.20 -6.88
N VAL A 273 -13.40 -6.47 -5.84
CA VAL A 273 -14.27 -5.62 -5.03
C VAL A 273 -13.57 -4.30 -4.70
N GLU A 274 -14.29 -3.21 -4.85
CA GLU A 274 -13.88 -1.89 -4.39
C GLU A 274 -15.11 -1.06 -4.01
N GLY A 275 -15.03 -0.31 -2.91
CA GLY A 275 -16.03 0.69 -2.55
C GLY A 275 -15.44 2.10 -2.59
N MET A 276 -16.26 3.06 -2.99
CA MET A 276 -15.94 4.49 -2.84
C MET A 276 -17.07 5.22 -2.15
N VAL A 277 -16.78 5.85 -1.02
CA VAL A 277 -17.74 6.67 -0.28
C VAL A 277 -17.47 8.13 -0.60
N TYR A 278 -18.45 8.85 -1.16
CA TYR A 278 -18.27 10.23 -1.65
C TYR A 278 -18.81 11.28 -0.69
N SER A 279 -19.70 10.89 0.21
CA SER A 279 -20.30 11.76 1.22
C SER A 279 -20.78 10.90 2.41
N PRO A 280 -21.25 11.52 3.51
CA PRO A 280 -21.86 10.79 4.61
C PRO A 280 -23.11 9.98 4.23
N THR A 281 -23.63 10.16 3.00
CA THR A 281 -24.86 9.53 2.56
C THR A 281 -24.82 8.85 1.20
N GLU A 282 -23.70 8.93 0.49
CA GLU A 282 -23.58 8.42 -0.88
C GLU A 282 -22.28 7.64 -1.09
N GLY A 283 -22.40 6.44 -1.67
CA GLY A 283 -21.28 5.60 -2.04
C GLY A 283 -21.53 4.84 -3.34
N VAL A 284 -20.49 4.28 -3.93
CA VAL A 284 -20.55 3.41 -5.11
C VAL A 284 -19.77 2.15 -4.81
N MET A 285 -20.45 1.01 -4.88
CA MET A 285 -19.84 -0.31 -4.73
C MET A 285 -19.54 -0.87 -6.12
N MET A 286 -18.33 -1.36 -6.30
CA MET A 286 -17.84 -1.85 -7.57
C MET A 286 -17.42 -3.30 -7.45
N THR A 287 -18.02 -4.15 -8.27
CA THR A 287 -17.71 -5.58 -8.32
C THR A 287 -17.29 -5.98 -9.73
N GLY A 288 -16.16 -6.68 -9.81
CA GLY A 288 -15.51 -7.06 -11.06
C GLY A 288 -15.54 -8.57 -11.28
N VAL A 289 -15.78 -8.98 -12.52
CA VAL A 289 -15.63 -10.38 -12.97
C VAL A 289 -14.84 -10.41 -14.26
N TYR A 290 -13.91 -11.36 -14.41
CA TYR A 290 -13.16 -11.53 -15.65
C TYR A 290 -14.07 -11.94 -16.82
N ALA A 291 -14.00 -11.16 -17.89
CA ALA A 291 -14.75 -11.34 -19.13
C ALA A 291 -13.81 -11.53 -20.33
N SER A 292 -14.20 -12.39 -21.27
CA SER A 292 -13.41 -12.61 -22.48
C SER A 292 -13.57 -11.44 -23.45
N LYS A 293 -12.66 -11.35 -24.42
CA LYS A 293 -12.76 -10.38 -25.52
C LYS A 293 -14.04 -10.55 -26.34
N GLU A 294 -14.52 -11.78 -26.55
CA GLU A 294 -15.74 -12.09 -27.28
C GLU A 294 -16.96 -11.55 -26.54
N GLU A 295 -17.02 -11.76 -25.22
CA GLU A 295 -18.07 -11.24 -24.36
C GLU A 295 -18.10 -9.71 -24.38
N ALA A 296 -16.96 -9.06 -24.15
CA ALA A 296 -16.84 -7.61 -24.12
C ALA A 296 -17.30 -6.95 -25.43
N LYS A 297 -17.11 -7.63 -26.58
CA LYS A 297 -17.48 -7.13 -27.92
C LYS A 297 -18.91 -7.46 -28.35
N LYS A 298 -19.71 -8.16 -27.54
CA LYS A 298 -21.12 -8.42 -27.87
C LYS A 298 -21.90 -7.10 -28.01
N LYS A 299 -22.82 -7.06 -28.98
CA LYS A 299 -23.67 -5.87 -29.23
C LYS A 299 -24.41 -5.49 -27.95
N GLY A 300 -24.32 -4.21 -27.56
CA GLY A 300 -24.94 -3.66 -26.35
C GLY A 300 -23.99 -3.53 -25.16
N ASN A 301 -22.86 -4.24 -25.14
CA ASN A 301 -21.82 -4.08 -24.12
C ASN A 301 -20.99 -2.81 -24.39
N VAL A 302 -20.58 -2.13 -23.32
CA VAL A 302 -19.79 -0.90 -23.37
C VAL A 302 -18.35 -1.22 -22.97
N ILE A 303 -17.41 -1.04 -23.90
CA ILE A 303 -15.98 -1.13 -23.60
C ILE A 303 -15.47 0.25 -23.18
N ASN A 304 -14.93 0.35 -21.97
CA ASN A 304 -14.34 1.56 -21.43
C ASN A 304 -12.84 1.40 -21.21
N SER A 305 -12.03 1.87 -22.17
CA SER A 305 -10.57 1.97 -21.98
C SER A 305 -10.22 3.16 -21.06
N VAL A 306 -10.29 2.99 -19.74
CA VAL A 306 -9.99 4.03 -18.73
C VAL A 306 -8.54 4.54 -18.80
N GLY A 307 -7.65 3.75 -19.41
CA GLY A 307 -6.24 4.05 -19.61
C GLY A 307 -5.94 5.19 -20.58
N TRP A 308 -6.92 5.72 -21.32
CA TRP A 308 -6.70 6.91 -22.16
C TRP A 308 -6.50 8.18 -21.33
N TRP A 309 -5.41 8.92 -21.58
CA TRP A 309 -5.02 10.11 -20.80
C TRP A 309 -6.04 11.24 -20.79
N PHE A 310 -6.83 11.37 -21.85
CA PHE A 310 -7.88 12.37 -21.97
C PHE A 310 -9.20 11.97 -21.31
N LYS A 311 -9.32 10.79 -20.67
CA LYS A 311 -10.54 10.38 -19.94
C LYS A 311 -10.59 10.92 -18.51
N PRO A 312 -11.80 11.08 -17.92
CA PRO A 312 -11.92 11.48 -16.53
C PRO A 312 -11.19 10.50 -15.62
N TRP A 313 -10.76 10.97 -14.45
CA TRP A 313 -10.17 10.10 -13.43
C TRP A 313 -11.18 9.04 -12.97
N PHE A 314 -10.68 7.85 -12.62
CA PHE A 314 -11.53 6.69 -12.40
C PHE A 314 -12.57 6.93 -11.31
N TYR A 315 -12.17 7.50 -10.17
CA TYR A 315 -13.12 7.83 -9.08
C TYR A 315 -14.20 8.83 -9.51
N GLN A 316 -13.91 9.79 -10.40
CA GLN A 316 -14.93 10.71 -10.91
C GLN A 316 -15.87 10.03 -11.92
N HIS A 317 -15.36 9.04 -12.65
CA HIS A 317 -16.16 8.23 -13.55
C HIS A 317 -17.12 7.31 -12.77
N ALA A 318 -16.62 6.61 -11.75
CA ALA A 318 -17.42 5.78 -10.85
C ALA A 318 -18.54 6.58 -10.17
N GLN A 319 -18.25 7.81 -9.72
CA GLN A 319 -19.21 8.71 -9.07
C GLN A 319 -20.46 8.99 -9.94
N LYS A 320 -20.38 8.86 -11.27
CA LYS A 320 -21.53 9.06 -12.16
C LYS A 320 -22.66 8.07 -11.87
N ALA A 321 -22.39 6.91 -11.26
CA ALA A 321 -23.40 5.95 -10.85
C ALA A 321 -24.46 6.59 -9.95
N LEU A 322 -24.05 7.52 -9.05
CA LEU A 322 -24.96 8.23 -8.13
C LEU A 322 -26.06 9.04 -8.84
N LYS A 323 -25.81 9.43 -10.10
CA LYS A 323 -26.78 10.15 -10.95
C LYS A 323 -27.44 9.26 -11.99
N LYS A 324 -26.71 8.28 -12.54
CA LYS A 324 -27.17 7.44 -13.64
C LYS A 324 -27.95 6.19 -13.19
N GLY A 325 -27.81 5.80 -11.92
CA GLY A 325 -28.18 4.45 -11.49
C GLY A 325 -27.05 3.46 -11.75
N GLU A 326 -27.34 2.19 -11.47
CA GLU A 326 -26.40 1.10 -11.71
C GLU A 326 -26.06 0.98 -13.21
N PHE A 327 -24.79 0.72 -13.51
CA PHE A 327 -24.36 0.43 -14.87
C PHE A 327 -23.18 -0.53 -14.90
N VAL A 328 -22.98 -1.16 -16.05
CA VAL A 328 -21.92 -2.15 -16.30
C VAL A 328 -21.07 -1.71 -17.49
N GLU A 329 -19.76 -1.91 -17.39
CA GLU A 329 -18.84 -1.73 -18.51
C GLU A 329 -17.71 -2.77 -18.50
N TYR A 330 -16.98 -2.85 -19.60
CA TYR A 330 -15.85 -3.77 -19.78
C TYR A 330 -14.58 -2.95 -19.92
N ILE A 331 -13.66 -3.09 -18.97
CA ILE A 331 -12.39 -2.38 -18.93
C ILE A 331 -11.28 -3.36 -19.30
N PRO A 332 -10.33 -3.04 -20.19
CA PRO A 332 -9.17 -3.91 -20.42
C PRO A 332 -8.48 -4.23 -19.08
N THR A 333 -8.23 -5.50 -18.78
CA THR A 333 -7.82 -5.95 -17.43
C THR A 333 -6.61 -5.20 -16.88
N ARG A 334 -5.59 -4.98 -17.71
CA ARG A 334 -4.41 -4.20 -17.30
C ARG A 334 -4.76 -2.75 -16.94
N GLU A 335 -5.68 -2.12 -17.68
CA GLU A 335 -6.11 -0.75 -17.38
C GLU A 335 -6.92 -0.68 -16.09
N TYR A 336 -7.72 -1.71 -15.79
CA TYR A 336 -8.44 -1.83 -14.52
C TYR A 336 -7.49 -1.97 -13.33
N TYR A 337 -6.45 -2.80 -13.44
CA TYR A 337 -5.43 -2.88 -12.39
C TYR A 337 -4.84 -1.51 -12.08
N HIS A 338 -4.50 -0.72 -13.10
CA HIS A 338 -3.80 0.56 -12.91
C HIS A 338 -4.72 1.79 -12.87
N ARG A 339 -6.02 1.60 -12.62
CA ARG A 339 -7.06 2.65 -12.74
C ARG A 339 -6.82 3.88 -11.86
N HIS A 340 -6.09 3.72 -10.75
CA HIS A 340 -5.76 4.80 -9.80
C HIS A 340 -4.42 5.48 -10.04
N THR A 341 -3.56 4.90 -10.88
CA THR A 341 -2.18 5.36 -11.09
C THR A 341 -2.12 6.82 -11.52
N ARG A 342 -2.94 7.24 -12.51
CA ARG A 342 -2.82 8.58 -13.12
C ARG A 342 -3.09 9.71 -12.12
N CYS A 343 -4.09 9.53 -11.27
CA CYS A 343 -4.58 10.53 -10.35
C CYS A 343 -4.14 10.30 -8.91
N LEU A 344 -3.35 9.25 -8.66
CA LEU A 344 -2.95 8.81 -7.32
C LEU A 344 -4.20 8.74 -6.43
N TYR A 345 -5.17 7.90 -6.85
CA TYR A 345 -6.56 7.94 -6.40
C TYR A 345 -7.24 9.29 -6.71
N TRP A 346 -7.20 10.23 -5.78
CA TRP A 346 -7.75 11.58 -5.92
C TRP A 346 -6.81 12.67 -5.38
N GLU A 347 -5.63 12.30 -4.89
CA GLU A 347 -4.57 13.23 -4.45
C GLU A 347 -4.10 14.14 -5.58
N GLY A 348 -4.22 13.68 -6.83
CA GLY A 348 -3.98 14.50 -8.02
C GLY A 348 -4.74 15.82 -8.02
N LYS A 349 -5.92 15.89 -7.38
CA LYS A 349 -6.71 17.13 -7.24
C LYS A 349 -6.04 18.15 -6.31
N LEU A 350 -5.34 17.70 -5.27
CA LEU A 350 -4.61 18.58 -4.35
C LEU A 350 -3.29 19.07 -4.97
N ILE A 351 -2.66 18.21 -5.78
CA ILE A 351 -1.38 18.54 -6.46
C ILE A 351 -1.63 19.47 -7.66
N LEU A 352 -2.66 19.19 -8.46
CA LEU A 352 -3.04 19.92 -9.66
C LEU A 352 -4.57 20.14 -9.68
N PRO A 353 -5.08 21.22 -9.04
CA PRO A 353 -6.52 21.45 -8.84
C PRO A 353 -7.39 21.50 -10.11
N PHE A 354 -6.79 21.78 -11.26
CA PHE A 354 -7.46 21.87 -12.56
C PHE A 354 -7.10 20.71 -13.50
N ALA A 355 -6.35 19.70 -13.05
CA ALA A 355 -5.93 18.59 -13.92
C ALA A 355 -7.07 17.65 -14.35
N ASP A 356 -8.24 17.76 -13.71
CA ASP A 356 -9.46 17.06 -14.09
C ASP A 356 -10.24 17.76 -15.23
N GLN A 357 -9.89 19.01 -15.56
CA GLN A 357 -10.51 19.74 -16.66
C GLN A 357 -10.19 19.11 -18.02
N CYS A 358 -11.14 19.16 -18.95
CA CYS A 358 -11.00 18.50 -20.25
C CYS A 358 -9.78 19.00 -21.03
N TRP A 359 -9.54 20.32 -21.07
CA TRP A 359 -8.41 20.92 -21.78
C TRP A 359 -7.07 20.44 -21.22
N PHE A 360 -6.93 20.32 -19.90
CA PHE A 360 -5.70 19.84 -19.28
C PHE A 360 -5.47 18.38 -19.65
N ARG A 361 -6.49 17.54 -19.50
CA ARG A 361 -6.39 16.11 -19.80
C ARG A 361 -6.05 15.86 -21.27
N TRP A 362 -6.53 16.68 -22.20
CA TRP A 362 -6.18 16.60 -23.62
C TRP A 362 -4.75 17.08 -23.91
N LEU A 363 -4.33 18.21 -23.37
CA LEU A 363 -3.04 18.84 -23.72
C LEU A 363 -1.85 18.28 -22.92
N LEU A 364 -2.05 18.03 -21.62
CA LEU A 364 -1.00 17.69 -20.66
C LEU A 364 -1.24 16.36 -19.93
N GLY A 365 -2.43 15.76 -20.07
CA GLY A 365 -2.77 14.52 -19.36
C GLY A 365 -1.84 13.33 -19.66
N TRP A 366 -1.18 13.32 -20.81
CA TRP A 366 -0.22 12.28 -21.20
C TRP A 366 1.10 12.35 -20.41
N LEU A 367 1.39 13.46 -19.73
CA LEU A 367 2.53 13.60 -18.83
C LEU A 367 2.26 13.02 -17.42
N MET A 368 1.00 12.69 -17.11
CA MET A 368 0.61 12.13 -15.82
C MET A 368 0.87 10.61 -15.79
N PRO A 369 1.12 10.02 -14.60
CA PRO A 369 1.19 10.66 -13.30
C PRO A 369 2.52 11.37 -13.02
N PRO A 370 2.54 12.36 -12.11
CA PRO A 370 3.80 12.84 -11.56
C PRO A 370 4.46 11.72 -10.73
N LYS A 371 5.78 11.56 -10.89
CA LYS A 371 6.51 10.57 -10.09
C LYS A 371 6.56 11.02 -8.64
N VAL A 372 5.98 10.22 -7.74
CA VAL A 372 5.91 10.52 -6.30
C VAL A 372 7.29 10.85 -5.72
N SER A 373 8.33 10.15 -6.17
CA SER A 373 9.68 10.41 -5.68
C SER A 373 10.22 11.79 -6.04
N LEU A 374 9.84 12.31 -7.21
CA LEU A 374 10.23 13.63 -7.66
C LEU A 374 9.38 14.71 -6.98
N LEU A 375 8.08 14.46 -6.81
CA LEU A 375 7.21 15.31 -5.98
C LEU A 375 7.80 15.50 -4.59
N LYS A 376 8.30 14.43 -3.94
CA LYS A 376 8.95 14.52 -2.63
C LYS A 376 10.29 15.26 -2.69
N ALA A 377 11.10 15.02 -3.72
CA ALA A 377 12.41 15.65 -3.87
C ALA A 377 12.32 17.19 -4.04
N THR A 378 11.23 17.71 -4.62
CA THR A 378 11.02 19.16 -4.75
C THR A 378 10.32 19.78 -3.53
N GLN A 379 10.15 19.06 -2.42
CA GLN A 379 9.57 19.59 -1.19
C GLN A 379 10.66 20.10 -0.26
N GLY A 380 10.61 21.39 0.07
CA GLY A 380 11.32 21.93 1.23
C GLY A 380 10.70 21.41 2.54
N GLU A 381 11.45 21.51 3.64
CA GLU A 381 11.02 21.01 4.96
C GLU A 381 9.68 21.61 5.41
N ALA A 382 9.48 22.92 5.19
CA ALA A 382 8.25 23.61 5.54
C ALA A 382 7.02 23.08 4.78
N VAL A 383 7.16 22.83 3.48
CA VAL A 383 6.09 22.26 2.64
C VAL A 383 5.79 20.82 3.06
N ARG A 384 6.82 20.03 3.34
CA ARG A 384 6.64 18.65 3.81
C ARG A 384 5.86 18.61 5.14
N ASN A 385 6.24 19.43 6.11
CA ASN A 385 5.53 19.52 7.40
C ASN A 385 4.09 19.98 7.21
N TYR A 386 3.85 20.92 6.28
CA TYR A 386 2.49 21.33 5.92
C TYR A 386 1.62 20.17 5.44
N TYR A 387 2.12 19.34 4.50
CA TYR A 387 1.37 18.17 4.05
C TYR A 387 1.11 17.20 5.19
N HIS A 388 2.08 16.97 6.08
CA HIS A 388 1.87 16.08 7.24
C HIS A 388 0.81 16.58 8.22
N ASP A 389 0.69 17.90 8.42
CA ASP A 389 -0.22 18.45 9.42
C ASP A 389 -1.61 18.76 8.85
N MET A 390 -1.70 19.00 7.53
CA MET A 390 -2.91 19.47 6.85
C MET A 390 -3.51 18.43 5.89
N HIS A 391 -2.86 17.29 5.69
CA HIS A 391 -3.36 16.19 4.85
C HIS A 391 -3.31 14.89 5.64
N VAL A 392 -4.30 14.04 5.40
CA VAL A 392 -4.35 12.69 5.93
C VAL A 392 -4.06 11.75 4.78
N ILE A 393 -3.01 10.92 4.93
CA ILE A 393 -2.78 9.74 4.10
C ILE A 393 -2.60 8.58 5.06
N GLN A 394 -3.73 7.99 5.41
CA GLN A 394 -3.82 6.93 6.41
C GLN A 394 -4.80 5.86 5.95
N ASP A 395 -4.61 4.69 6.49
CA ASP A 395 -5.43 3.52 6.25
C ASP A 395 -5.86 2.93 7.59
N MET A 396 -7.10 2.52 7.66
CA MET A 396 -7.66 1.84 8.82
C MET A 396 -8.02 0.42 8.40
N LEU A 397 -7.18 -0.56 8.78
CA LEU A 397 -7.51 -1.97 8.55
C LEU A 397 -8.41 -2.44 9.69
N VAL A 398 -9.69 -2.62 9.38
CA VAL A 398 -10.72 -2.94 10.39
C VAL A 398 -11.41 -4.25 10.05
N PRO A 399 -11.84 -5.03 11.06
CA PRO A 399 -12.73 -6.17 10.80
C PRO A 399 -13.96 -5.72 10.00
N LEU A 400 -14.46 -6.56 9.08
CA LEU A 400 -15.54 -6.17 8.15
C LEU A 400 -16.79 -5.62 8.88
N TYR A 401 -17.16 -6.23 10.00
CA TYR A 401 -18.31 -5.80 10.81
C TYR A 401 -18.13 -4.43 11.49
N LYS A 402 -16.92 -3.83 11.43
CA LYS A 402 -16.58 -2.51 11.99
C LYS A 402 -16.45 -1.41 10.94
N VAL A 403 -16.67 -1.71 9.67
CA VAL A 403 -16.55 -0.71 8.59
C VAL A 403 -17.50 0.47 8.80
N GLY A 404 -18.75 0.22 9.20
CA GLY A 404 -19.70 1.30 9.49
C GLY A 404 -19.23 2.23 10.62
N ASP A 405 -18.78 1.66 11.73
CA ASP A 405 -18.22 2.41 12.86
C ASP A 405 -17.00 3.24 12.44
N ALA A 406 -16.12 2.68 11.60
CA ALA A 406 -14.95 3.37 11.08
C ALA A 406 -15.34 4.55 10.18
N LEU A 407 -16.32 4.37 9.29
CA LEU A 407 -16.82 5.44 8.42
C LEU A 407 -17.41 6.61 9.23
N GLU A 408 -18.22 6.30 10.25
CA GLU A 408 -18.78 7.32 11.15
C GLU A 408 -17.70 8.04 11.94
N TRP A 409 -16.69 7.31 12.41
CA TRP A 409 -15.55 7.88 13.10
C TRP A 409 -14.76 8.84 12.20
N VAL A 410 -14.42 8.42 10.97
CA VAL A 410 -13.70 9.26 9.99
C VAL A 410 -14.51 10.50 9.65
N HIS A 411 -15.82 10.36 9.45
CA HIS A 411 -16.70 11.49 9.20
C HIS A 411 -16.64 12.51 10.35
N LYS A 412 -16.75 12.04 11.60
CA LYS A 412 -16.76 12.90 12.79
C LYS A 412 -15.42 13.60 13.03
N GLU A 413 -14.31 12.88 12.91
CA GLU A 413 -12.99 13.40 13.30
C GLU A 413 -12.29 14.15 12.16
N MET A 414 -12.48 13.73 10.91
CA MET A 414 -11.69 14.21 9.76
C MET A 414 -12.54 14.80 8.62
N GLU A 415 -13.81 14.38 8.45
CA GLU A 415 -14.68 14.81 7.34
C GLU A 415 -14.01 14.64 5.95
N VAL A 416 -13.22 13.59 5.77
CA VAL A 416 -12.49 13.31 4.54
C VAL A 416 -13.39 12.56 3.56
N TYR A 417 -13.45 13.06 2.32
CA TYR A 417 -14.09 12.38 1.20
C TYR A 417 -13.37 12.68 -0.13
N PRO A 418 -13.36 11.74 -1.09
CA PRO A 418 -13.92 10.40 -0.97
C PRO A 418 -13.06 9.47 -0.09
N LEU A 419 -13.65 8.34 0.34
CA LEU A 419 -12.98 7.27 1.07
C LEU A 419 -12.91 6.01 0.20
N TRP A 420 -11.80 5.28 0.31
CA TRP A 420 -11.57 4.01 -0.38
C TRP A 420 -11.92 2.84 0.54
N LEU A 421 -12.62 1.83 0.03
CA LEU A 421 -12.90 0.59 0.75
C LEU A 421 -12.37 -0.59 -0.06
N CYS A 422 -11.48 -1.37 0.53
CA CYS A 422 -10.93 -2.56 -0.11
C CYS A 422 -10.91 -3.77 0.85
N PRO A 423 -11.67 -4.85 0.56
CA PRO A 423 -11.75 -5.98 1.46
C PRO A 423 -10.56 -6.91 1.29
N HIS A 424 -10.10 -7.48 2.41
CA HIS A 424 -9.02 -8.46 2.40
C HIS A 424 -9.19 -9.50 3.51
N ARG A 425 -8.69 -10.70 3.26
CA ARG A 425 -8.63 -11.74 4.30
C ARG A 425 -7.36 -11.63 5.13
N LEU A 426 -7.49 -11.83 6.44
CA LEU A 426 -6.40 -12.27 7.29
C LEU A 426 -6.57 -13.76 7.55
N PHE A 427 -5.61 -14.56 7.10
CA PHE A 427 -5.64 -16.01 7.30
C PHE A 427 -5.20 -16.41 8.71
N LYS A 428 -5.80 -17.48 9.23
CA LYS A 428 -5.34 -18.17 10.43
C LYS A 428 -4.08 -18.97 10.10
N LEU A 429 -2.92 -18.36 10.35
CA LEU A 429 -1.61 -18.95 10.07
C LEU A 429 -1.16 -19.92 11.18
N PRO A 430 -0.25 -20.87 10.89
CA PRO A 430 0.27 -21.81 11.90
C PRO A 430 1.13 -21.12 12.97
N ILE A 431 1.57 -19.88 12.70
CA ILE A 431 2.33 -19.04 13.62
C ILE A 431 1.59 -17.71 13.75
N LYS A 432 1.53 -17.18 14.96
CA LYS A 432 0.98 -15.85 15.22
C LYS A 432 1.96 -14.78 14.71
N THR A 433 1.62 -14.12 13.62
CA THR A 433 2.38 -13.04 12.99
C THR A 433 2.03 -11.67 13.58
N MET A 434 2.76 -10.61 13.20
CA MET A 434 2.51 -9.23 13.69
C MET A 434 1.06 -8.78 13.54
N VAL A 435 0.43 -9.19 12.44
CA VAL A 435 -1.00 -9.01 12.15
C VAL A 435 -1.63 -10.39 12.08
N TYR A 436 -2.78 -10.57 12.72
CA TYR A 436 -3.46 -11.85 12.84
C TYR A 436 -4.97 -11.64 13.05
N PRO A 437 -5.83 -12.61 12.70
CA PRO A 437 -7.27 -12.56 13.01
C PRO A 437 -7.55 -12.41 14.50
N GLU A 438 -8.71 -11.84 14.84
CA GLU A 438 -9.20 -11.78 16.22
C GLU A 438 -9.25 -13.18 16.85
N PRO A 439 -8.78 -13.37 18.10
CA PRO A 439 -8.91 -14.66 18.77
C PRO A 439 -10.38 -15.12 18.85
N GLY A 440 -10.67 -16.32 18.33
CA GLY A 440 -12.00 -16.92 18.38
C GLY A 440 -12.99 -16.39 17.32
N PHE A 441 -12.52 -15.61 16.33
CA PHE A 441 -13.37 -15.08 15.26
C PHE A 441 -14.21 -16.17 14.56
N GLU A 442 -13.68 -17.39 14.44
CA GLU A 442 -14.34 -18.53 13.80
C GLU A 442 -15.66 -18.95 14.49
N HIS A 443 -15.83 -18.61 15.76
CA HIS A 443 -17.02 -18.94 16.56
C HIS A 443 -18.14 -17.89 16.44
N HIS A 444 -17.82 -16.71 15.89
CA HIS A 444 -18.78 -15.61 15.80
C HIS A 444 -19.69 -15.72 14.57
N HIS A 445 -19.28 -16.49 13.55
CA HIS A 445 -20.03 -16.71 12.30
C HIS A 445 -20.49 -15.40 11.63
N ARG A 446 -19.62 -14.38 11.63
CA ARG A 446 -19.92 -13.07 11.03
C ARG A 446 -19.87 -13.16 9.50
N GLN A 447 -20.59 -12.24 8.85
CA GLN A 447 -20.59 -12.13 7.39
C GLN A 447 -19.17 -11.94 6.85
N GLY A 448 -18.80 -12.72 5.83
CA GLY A 448 -17.47 -12.68 5.21
C GLY A 448 -16.39 -13.53 5.90
N ASP A 449 -16.56 -13.83 7.19
CA ASP A 449 -15.64 -14.69 7.93
C ASP A 449 -15.80 -16.16 7.52
N THR A 450 -14.71 -16.91 7.61
CA THR A 450 -14.65 -18.35 7.37
C THR A 450 -14.01 -19.05 8.56
N ASN A 451 -13.95 -20.38 8.57
CA ASN A 451 -13.26 -21.12 9.63
C ASN A 451 -11.72 -20.95 9.59
N TYR A 452 -11.15 -20.43 8.51
CA TYR A 452 -9.70 -20.30 8.32
C TYR A 452 -9.22 -18.86 8.05
N ALA A 453 -10.13 -17.89 7.91
CA ALA A 453 -9.78 -16.50 7.65
C ALA A 453 -10.88 -15.54 8.11
N GLN A 454 -10.46 -14.43 8.71
CA GLN A 454 -11.34 -13.32 9.06
C GLN A 454 -11.31 -12.27 7.95
N MET A 455 -12.47 -11.69 7.63
CA MET A 455 -12.58 -10.61 6.67
C MET A 455 -12.30 -9.26 7.33
N PHE A 456 -11.37 -8.53 6.73
CA PHE A 456 -11.02 -7.15 7.06
C PHE A 456 -11.31 -6.25 5.87
N THR A 457 -11.29 -4.95 6.11
CA THR A 457 -11.35 -3.92 5.07
C THR A 457 -10.34 -2.85 5.39
N ASP A 458 -9.62 -2.44 4.35
CA ASP A 458 -8.87 -1.20 4.37
C ASP A 458 -9.82 -0.04 4.09
N VAL A 459 -9.96 0.87 5.06
CA VAL A 459 -10.62 2.16 4.87
C VAL A 459 -9.54 3.21 4.60
N GLY A 460 -9.32 3.49 3.32
CA GLY A 460 -8.33 4.44 2.84
C GLY A 460 -8.80 5.88 2.96
N VAL A 461 -8.08 6.66 3.77
CA VAL A 461 -8.35 8.06 4.10
C VAL A 461 -7.24 8.93 3.52
N TYR A 462 -7.45 9.41 2.29
CA TYR A 462 -6.43 10.14 1.52
C TYR A 462 -6.94 11.51 1.06
N TYR A 463 -6.92 12.55 1.90
CA TYR A 463 -7.22 13.89 1.40
C TYR A 463 -6.86 14.99 2.42
N ALA A 464 -7.13 16.24 2.04
CA ALA A 464 -7.27 17.32 2.99
C ALA A 464 -8.57 17.17 3.79
N PRO A 465 -8.52 17.13 5.13
CA PRO A 465 -9.70 17.09 6.01
C PRO A 465 -10.66 18.26 5.77
N GLY A 466 -11.95 18.05 6.02
CA GLY A 466 -12.98 19.08 5.89
C GLY A 466 -12.65 20.40 6.61
N PRO A 467 -12.17 20.38 7.87
CA PRO A 467 -11.73 21.57 8.58
C PRO A 467 -10.61 22.34 7.85
N VAL A 468 -9.63 21.61 7.30
CA VAL A 468 -8.53 22.21 6.54
C VAL A 468 -9.07 22.90 5.28
N LEU A 469 -9.97 22.26 4.54
CA LEU A 469 -10.58 22.82 3.34
C LEU A 469 -11.40 24.09 3.63
N ARG A 470 -12.02 24.16 4.82
CA ARG A 470 -12.73 25.36 5.30
C ARG A 470 -11.80 26.42 5.90
N GLY A 471 -10.48 26.18 5.99
CA GLY A 471 -9.51 27.10 6.58
C GLY A 471 -9.58 27.19 8.10
N GLU A 472 -10.09 26.15 8.75
CA GLU A 472 -10.18 26.02 10.21
C GLU A 472 -8.89 25.45 10.80
N GLU A 473 -8.71 25.61 12.11
CA GLU A 473 -7.64 24.92 12.83
C GLU A 473 -7.84 23.40 12.80
N TYR A 474 -6.76 22.69 12.50
CA TYR A 474 -6.71 21.25 12.41
C TYR A 474 -5.33 20.77 12.87
N ASN A 475 -5.31 19.68 13.63
CA ASN A 475 -4.09 19.05 14.14
C ASN A 475 -4.02 17.62 13.61
N GLY A 476 -3.34 17.44 12.47
CA GLY A 476 -3.21 16.12 11.85
C GLY A 476 -2.52 15.09 12.75
N ALA A 477 -1.52 15.50 13.53
CA ALA A 477 -0.84 14.60 14.45
C ALA A 477 -1.78 14.09 15.56
N GLU A 478 -2.65 14.95 16.08
CA GLU A 478 -3.66 14.54 17.07
C GLU A 478 -4.74 13.65 16.45
N ALA A 479 -5.22 14.00 15.24
CA ALA A 479 -6.22 13.20 14.54
C ALA A 479 -5.71 11.78 14.23
N VAL A 480 -4.44 11.66 13.82
CA VAL A 480 -3.79 10.36 13.61
C VAL A 480 -3.63 9.60 14.93
N ARG A 481 -3.23 10.23 16.03
CA ARG A 481 -3.18 9.56 17.35
C ARG A 481 -4.53 8.99 17.77
N LYS A 482 -5.61 9.77 17.62
CA LYS A 482 -6.98 9.30 17.92
C LYS A 482 -7.38 8.13 17.02
N MET A 483 -6.99 8.16 15.74
CA MET A 483 -7.23 7.05 14.81
C MET A 483 -6.50 5.78 15.26
N GLU A 484 -5.23 5.89 15.64
CA GLU A 484 -4.42 4.76 16.11
C GLU A 484 -4.96 4.17 17.41
N GLU A 485 -5.40 5.01 18.35
CA GLU A 485 -6.09 4.58 19.58
C GLU A 485 -7.39 3.83 19.26
N TRP A 486 -8.21 4.39 18.36
CA TRP A 486 -9.45 3.76 17.93
C TRP A 486 -9.21 2.40 17.28
N LEU A 487 -8.15 2.26 16.46
CA LEU A 487 -7.76 0.99 15.85
C LEU A 487 -7.40 -0.05 16.91
N ILE A 488 -6.60 0.32 17.92
CA ILE A 488 -6.24 -0.58 19.03
C ILE A 488 -7.50 -1.05 19.77
N GLU A 489 -8.44 -0.15 20.05
CA GLU A 489 -9.68 -0.46 20.76
C GLU A 489 -10.65 -1.33 19.96
N ASN A 490 -10.55 -1.31 18.62
CA ASN A 490 -11.44 -2.06 17.71
C ASN A 490 -10.72 -3.21 16.98
N HIS A 491 -9.60 -3.69 17.53
CA HIS A 491 -8.81 -4.80 16.97
C HIS A 491 -8.41 -4.61 15.50
N GLY A 492 -8.18 -3.36 15.12
CA GLY A 492 -7.71 -2.95 13.80
C GLY A 492 -6.20 -2.73 13.75
N PHE A 493 -5.69 -2.57 12.54
CA PHE A 493 -4.28 -2.34 12.28
C PHE A 493 -4.08 -1.11 11.37
N GLN A 494 -2.93 -0.48 11.49
CA GLN A 494 -2.49 0.57 10.57
C GLN A 494 -1.39 0.01 9.65
N PRO A 495 -1.49 0.13 8.32
CA PRO A 495 -0.41 -0.26 7.43
C PRO A 495 0.89 0.47 7.76
N GLN A 496 1.96 -0.28 8.00
CA GLN A 496 3.25 0.28 8.43
C GLN A 496 3.98 1.12 7.37
N TYR A 497 3.45 1.23 6.16
CA TYR A 497 3.98 2.19 5.19
C TYR A 497 3.60 3.63 5.55
N ALA A 498 2.50 3.81 6.29
CA ALA A 498 2.08 5.06 6.89
C ALA A 498 2.99 5.43 8.07
N VAL A 499 2.85 6.67 8.52
CA VAL A 499 3.63 7.19 9.65
C VAL A 499 2.81 7.03 10.92
N SER A 500 3.41 6.41 11.93
CA SER A 500 2.77 6.21 13.23
C SER A 500 3.15 7.29 14.24
N GLU A 501 2.17 7.81 14.99
CA GLU A 501 2.36 8.74 16.11
C GLU A 501 2.47 8.02 17.46
N LEU A 502 2.27 6.70 17.48
CA LEU A 502 2.30 5.88 18.69
C LEU A 502 3.67 5.85 19.36
N LYS A 503 3.62 5.72 20.69
CA LYS A 503 4.76 5.26 21.49
C LYS A 503 4.93 3.76 21.30
N GLU A 504 6.14 3.25 21.53
CA GLU A 504 6.48 1.84 21.28
C GLU A 504 5.54 0.86 21.99
N LYS A 505 5.21 1.14 23.26
CA LYS A 505 4.28 0.33 24.04
C LYS A 505 2.92 0.18 23.35
N ASP A 506 2.37 1.27 22.81
CA ASP A 506 1.07 1.27 22.15
C ASP A 506 1.15 0.69 20.72
N PHE A 507 2.28 0.89 20.04
CA PHE A 507 2.54 0.21 18.77
C PHE A 507 2.47 -1.32 18.92
N TRP A 508 3.07 -1.88 19.98
CA TRP A 508 2.99 -3.30 20.29
C TRP A 508 1.68 -3.74 20.98
N ARG A 509 0.74 -2.82 21.23
CA ARG A 509 -0.66 -3.18 21.51
C ARG A 509 -1.44 -3.39 20.22
N MET A 510 -1.11 -2.66 19.16
CA MET A 510 -1.70 -2.84 17.83
C MET A 510 -1.13 -4.08 17.12
N PHE A 511 0.17 -4.34 17.24
CA PHE A 511 0.85 -5.47 16.58
C PHE A 511 1.43 -6.48 17.57
N ASP A 512 1.51 -7.74 17.17
CA ASP A 512 2.19 -8.78 17.98
C ASP A 512 3.72 -8.77 17.75
N ALA A 513 4.49 -8.46 18.79
CA ALA A 513 5.94 -8.39 18.71
C ALA A 513 6.63 -9.76 18.76
N SER A 514 5.97 -10.80 19.29
CA SER A 514 6.64 -11.99 19.82
C SER A 514 7.38 -12.79 18.75
N HIS A 515 6.73 -13.05 17.61
CA HIS A 515 7.35 -13.78 16.51
C HIS A 515 8.44 -12.96 15.81
N TYR A 516 8.18 -11.67 15.62
CA TYR A 516 9.10 -10.74 14.99
C TYR A 516 10.41 -10.60 15.79
N GLU A 517 10.34 -10.39 17.11
CA GLU A 517 11.53 -10.28 17.96
C GLU A 517 12.30 -11.60 18.09
N ARG A 518 11.60 -12.75 18.05
CA ARG A 518 12.24 -14.07 17.96
C ARG A 518 13.06 -14.20 16.67
N CYS A 519 12.48 -13.81 15.54
CA CYS A 519 13.18 -13.80 14.25
C CYS A 519 14.39 -12.86 14.28
N ARG A 520 14.24 -11.65 14.87
CA ARG A 520 15.35 -10.69 14.96
C ARG A 520 16.54 -11.28 15.71
N ARG A 521 16.29 -11.94 16.84
CA ARG A 521 17.33 -12.61 17.64
C ARG A 521 17.95 -13.78 16.87
N LYS A 522 17.13 -14.70 16.36
CA LYS A 522 17.59 -15.92 15.65
C LYS A 522 18.47 -15.60 14.43
N TYR A 523 18.15 -14.54 13.69
CA TYR A 523 18.81 -14.17 12.44
C TYR A 523 19.83 -13.03 12.57
N GLY A 524 20.21 -12.63 13.79
CA GLY A 524 21.24 -11.61 14.04
C GLY A 524 20.84 -10.19 13.61
N ALA A 525 19.55 -9.93 13.48
CA ALA A 525 19.05 -8.62 13.07
C ALA A 525 19.12 -7.58 14.19
N VAL A 526 19.10 -8.01 15.45
CA VAL A 526 19.29 -7.12 16.61
C VAL A 526 20.64 -6.42 16.49
N GLY A 527 20.60 -5.07 16.50
CA GLY A 527 21.76 -4.21 16.33
C GLY A 527 22.48 -4.28 14.97
N THR A 528 22.01 -5.11 14.04
CA THR A 528 22.38 -4.99 12.63
C THR A 528 21.39 -4.10 11.90
N PHE A 529 20.09 -4.33 12.09
CA PHE A 529 19.03 -3.56 11.46
C PHE A 529 18.20 -2.84 12.52
N MET A 530 17.72 -1.65 12.16
CA MET A 530 16.75 -0.90 12.96
C MET A 530 15.47 -1.72 13.22
N SER A 531 14.78 -1.53 14.35
CA SER A 531 13.48 -2.17 14.59
C SER A 531 12.39 -1.60 13.68
N VAL A 532 11.31 -2.37 13.46
CA VAL A 532 10.16 -1.95 12.66
C VAL A 532 9.45 -0.76 13.28
N TYR A 533 9.26 -0.74 14.62
CA TYR A 533 8.67 0.40 15.32
C TYR A 533 9.40 1.70 14.96
N TYR A 534 10.72 1.73 15.12
CA TYR A 534 11.49 2.92 14.78
C TYR A 534 11.41 3.23 13.28
N LYS A 535 11.29 2.25 12.38
CA LYS A 535 11.09 2.53 10.94
C LYS A 535 9.72 3.15 10.62
N SER A 536 8.73 3.02 11.50
CA SER A 536 7.35 3.49 11.30
C SER A 536 7.01 4.75 12.11
N LYS A 537 7.70 4.99 13.23
CA LYS A 537 7.52 6.16 14.11
C LYS A 537 7.75 7.50 13.38
N LYS A 538 6.91 8.50 13.67
CA LYS A 538 7.08 9.89 13.22
C LYS A 538 8.28 10.57 13.87
N GLY A 539 8.88 11.48 13.10
CA GLY A 539 9.91 12.40 13.58
C GLY A 539 11.33 11.98 13.24
N ARG A 540 12.28 12.87 13.55
CA ARG A 540 13.71 12.59 13.42
C ARG A 540 14.11 11.66 14.55
N LYS A 541 14.85 10.60 14.24
CA LYS A 541 15.42 9.75 15.28
C LYS A 541 16.59 10.48 15.93
N THR A 542 16.62 10.45 17.25
CA THR A 542 17.75 10.96 18.02
C THR A 542 18.94 10.03 17.84
N GLU A 543 20.16 10.57 17.93
CA GLU A 543 21.38 9.75 17.94
C GLU A 543 21.35 8.73 19.09
N LYS A 544 20.72 9.10 20.22
CA LYS A 544 20.52 8.22 21.38
C LYS A 544 19.69 6.98 21.04
N GLU A 545 18.53 7.14 20.39
CA GLU A 545 17.70 6.00 19.96
C GLU A 545 18.45 5.06 19.00
N VAL A 546 19.31 5.61 18.15
CA VAL A 546 20.15 4.82 17.24
C VAL A 546 21.25 4.09 18.02
N GLN A 547 21.90 4.76 18.98
CA GLN A 547 22.92 4.17 19.84
C GLN A 547 22.35 3.08 20.76
N GLU A 548 21.15 3.25 21.32
CA GLU A 548 20.46 2.22 22.11
C GLU A 548 20.18 0.98 21.25
N ALA A 549 19.69 1.18 20.01
CA ALA A 549 19.47 0.09 19.07
C ALA A 549 20.79 -0.60 18.64
N GLU A 550 21.90 0.14 18.53
CA GLU A 550 23.25 -0.41 18.28
C GLU A 550 23.81 -1.15 19.50
N ALA A 551 23.56 -0.64 20.71
CA ALA A 551 24.04 -1.22 21.96
C ALA A 551 23.34 -2.55 22.30
N ALA A 552 22.16 -2.81 21.74
CA ALA A 552 21.47 -4.10 21.87
C ALA A 552 22.26 -5.30 21.28
N ILE A 553 23.37 -5.09 20.55
CA ILE A 553 24.33 -6.16 20.20
C ILE A 553 25.05 -6.69 21.45
N LEU A 554 25.20 -5.85 22.48
CA LEU A 554 26.10 -6.07 23.61
C LEU A 554 25.42 -6.65 24.85
N GLU A 555 24.09 -6.79 24.87
CA GLU A 555 23.42 -7.54 25.93
C GLU A 555 23.42 -9.04 25.58
N PRO A 556 24.19 -9.88 26.29
CA PRO A 556 24.11 -11.31 26.08
C PRO A 556 22.72 -11.82 26.48
N ALA A 557 22.25 -12.84 25.79
CA ALA A 557 21.05 -13.59 26.14
C ALA A 557 21.17 -14.16 27.57
N TYR A 558 20.72 -13.40 28.56
CA TYR A 558 20.52 -13.85 29.93
C TYR A 558 19.24 -13.21 30.46
N ALA A 559 18.13 -13.93 30.29
CA ALA A 559 16.99 -14.01 31.23
C ALA A 559 15.79 -14.70 30.56
N GLU A 560 15.92 -15.99 30.22
CA GLU A 560 14.75 -16.89 30.02
C GLU A 560 15.15 -18.31 30.48
N GLU A 561 15.61 -18.41 31.74
CA GLU A 561 15.49 -19.61 32.58
C GLU A 561 15.25 -19.12 34.01
N ALA A 562 13.98 -18.91 34.35
CA ALA A 562 13.41 -18.93 35.70
C ALA A 562 11.89 -19.09 35.61
#